data_AF-A0A1S0Z6Z9-F1
#
_entry.id   AF-A0A1S0Z6Z9-F1
#
_cell.length_a   1.000
_cell.length_b   1.000
_cell.length_c   1.000
_cell.angle_alpha   90.00
_cell.angle_beta   90.00
_cell.angle_gamma   90.00
#
_symmetry.space_group_name_H-M   'P 1'
#
loop_
_entity.id
_entity.type
_entity.pdbx_description
1 polymer ?
#
loop_
_entity_poly.entity_id
_entity_poly.type
_entity_poly.pdbx_seq_one_letter_code
_entity_poly.pdbx_strand_id
1 'polypeptide(L)'
;MEEDLPLALAVGDFDSVTADERQLIQKRAQHFVQAQPEKDDTDLELALLTIFEQNSQAQVTIFGALGGRIDHMLANVFLPSNPKLAPYMRQIAIEDGQNVIAYCPEGTSQLEPRSDYDYLAFMPVRDSQLTILGAKYELTEENFFFKKVYASNEYIDREVSVTCPDGYVVVLHSKDRR
;
A
#
# COMPACT_ATOMS: atom_id res chain seq x y z
N MET A 1 17.75 13.61 3.98
CA MET A 1 18.08 13.56 5.44
C MET A 1 17.86 14.92 6.09
N GLU A 2 16.87 15.66 5.60
CA GLU A 2 16.65 17.08 5.91
C GLU A 2 15.65 17.26 7.06
N GLU A 3 14.85 16.24 7.34
CA GLU A 3 13.91 16.15 8.46
C GLU A 3 14.59 15.33 9.57
N ASP A 4 14.69 15.87 10.79
CA ASP A 4 15.39 15.30 11.96
C ASP A 4 14.67 14.07 12.54
N LEU A 5 14.45 13.05 11.70
CA LEU A 5 13.76 11.80 12.02
C LEU A 5 14.77 10.67 12.29
N PRO A 6 14.46 9.74 13.21
CA PRO A 6 15.32 8.61 13.50
C PRO A 6 15.42 7.66 12.30
N LEU A 7 16.64 7.19 12.00
CA LEU A 7 16.90 6.20 10.95
C LEU A 7 17.28 4.85 11.59
N ALA A 8 16.30 3.98 11.81
CA ALA A 8 16.53 2.67 12.41
C ALA A 8 17.09 1.65 11.40
N LEU A 9 16.59 1.67 10.17
CA LEU A 9 16.94 0.72 9.12
C LEU A 9 17.08 1.47 7.79
N ALA A 10 18.17 1.21 7.07
CA ALA A 10 18.38 1.65 5.70
C ALA A 10 18.60 0.42 4.81
N VAL A 11 17.76 0.27 3.77
CA VAL A 11 17.81 -0.85 2.83
C VAL A 11 17.82 -0.31 1.40
N GLY A 12 18.71 -0.84 0.57
CA GLY A 12 18.73 -0.55 -0.87
C GLY A 12 20.05 -0.94 -1.53
N ASP A 13 20.15 -0.76 -2.84
CA ASP A 13 21.43 -0.83 -3.56
C ASP A 13 22.26 0.46 -3.43
N PHE A 14 21.60 1.56 -3.08
CA PHE A 14 22.14 2.91 -2.90
C PHE A 14 22.83 3.46 -4.17
N ASP A 15 22.33 3.10 -5.35
CA ASP A 15 22.85 3.58 -6.64
C ASP A 15 22.44 5.03 -6.97
N SER A 16 21.37 5.50 -6.32
CA SER A 16 20.75 6.81 -6.50
C SER A 16 21.32 7.90 -5.59
N VAL A 17 22.31 7.58 -4.76
CA VAL A 17 22.96 8.52 -3.83
C VAL A 17 24.46 8.62 -4.10
N THR A 18 25.03 9.78 -3.79
CA THR A 18 26.49 9.99 -3.85
C THR A 18 27.24 9.19 -2.79
N ALA A 19 28.55 9.02 -2.95
CA ALA A 19 29.39 8.32 -1.98
C ALA A 19 29.34 8.97 -0.58
N ASP A 20 29.33 10.30 -0.52
CA ASP A 20 29.27 11.05 0.74
C ASP A 20 27.91 10.89 1.42
N GLU A 21 26.81 10.94 0.66
CA GLU A 21 25.45 10.68 1.17
C GLU A 21 25.33 9.25 1.69
N ARG A 22 25.87 8.28 0.96
CA ARG A 22 25.87 6.88 1.37
C ARG A 22 26.62 6.67 2.69
N GLN A 23 27.81 7.26 2.85
CA GLN A 23 28.55 7.19 4.12
C GLN A 23 27.76 7.81 5.27
N LEU A 24 27.07 8.93 5.02
CA LEU A 24 26.24 9.58 6.03
C LEU A 24 25.03 8.72 6.42
N ILE A 25 24.36 8.08 5.46
CA ILE A 25 23.28 7.11 5.70
C ILE A 25 23.79 5.95 6.56
N GLN A 26 24.90 5.34 6.16
CA GLN A 26 25.49 4.19 6.87
C GLN A 26 25.88 4.54 8.31
N LYS A 27 26.38 5.77 8.55
CA LYS A 27 26.75 6.23 9.90
C LYS A 27 25.53 6.49 10.80
N ARG A 28 24.41 6.93 10.23
CA ARG A 28 23.19 7.28 10.98
C ARG A 28 22.25 6.11 11.19
N ALA A 29 22.18 5.19 10.22
CA ALA A 29 21.30 4.03 10.30
C ALA A 29 21.76 3.10 11.42
N GLN A 30 20.84 2.66 12.28
CA GLN A 30 21.16 1.63 13.28
C GLN A 30 21.46 0.28 12.61
N HIS A 31 20.74 -0.02 11.52
CA HIS A 31 20.96 -1.19 10.67
C HIS A 31 21.06 -0.77 9.21
N PHE A 32 22.08 -1.26 8.52
CA PHE A 32 22.33 -0.97 7.11
C PHE A 32 22.36 -2.28 6.32
N VAL A 33 21.44 -2.43 5.37
CA VAL A 33 21.29 -3.61 4.52
C VAL A 33 21.56 -3.19 3.08
N GLN A 34 22.70 -3.64 2.54
CA GLN A 34 23.02 -3.40 1.14
C GLN A 34 22.47 -4.53 0.28
N ALA A 35 21.59 -4.17 -0.66
CA ALA A 35 21.06 -5.09 -1.65
C ALA A 35 22.06 -5.32 -2.79
N GLN A 36 21.97 -6.48 -3.45
CA GLN A 36 22.63 -6.66 -4.75
C GLN A 36 21.80 -5.97 -5.85
N PRO A 37 22.44 -5.34 -6.85
CA PRO A 37 21.72 -4.68 -7.96
C PRO A 37 20.89 -5.64 -8.82
N GLU A 38 21.35 -6.89 -8.96
CA GLU A 38 20.61 -7.94 -9.66
C GLU A 38 19.83 -8.78 -8.64
N LYS A 39 18.54 -8.46 -8.49
CA LYS A 39 17.60 -9.18 -7.63
C LYS A 39 16.19 -9.10 -8.20
N ASP A 40 15.36 -10.07 -7.84
CA ASP A 40 13.96 -10.10 -8.26
C ASP A 40 13.07 -9.12 -7.48
N ASP A 41 13.43 -8.82 -6.23
CA ASP A 41 12.67 -7.94 -5.32
C ASP A 41 13.18 -6.49 -5.41
N THR A 42 12.29 -5.52 -5.52
CA THR A 42 12.62 -4.08 -5.45
C THR A 42 13.23 -3.70 -4.09
N ASP A 43 13.83 -2.51 -3.99
CA ASP A 43 14.33 -1.99 -2.69
C ASP A 43 13.23 -1.87 -1.63
N LEU A 44 12.02 -1.45 -2.03
CA LEU A 44 10.89 -1.36 -1.12
C LEU A 44 10.41 -2.74 -0.64
N GLU A 45 10.33 -3.72 -1.53
CA GLU A 45 9.98 -5.09 -1.15
C GLU A 45 11.01 -5.68 -0.18
N LEU A 46 12.30 -5.48 -0.44
CA LEU A 46 13.36 -5.95 0.46
C LEU A 46 13.28 -5.27 1.84
N ALA A 47 12.98 -3.98 1.88
CA ALA A 47 12.78 -3.25 3.14
C ALA A 47 11.61 -3.86 3.94
N LEU A 48 10.47 -4.12 3.29
CA LEU A 48 9.30 -4.72 3.92
C LEU A 48 9.58 -6.14 4.43
N LEU A 49 10.23 -6.97 3.62
CA LEU A 49 10.61 -8.33 4.02
C LEU A 49 11.54 -8.30 5.25
N THR A 50 12.51 -7.40 5.27
CA THR A 50 13.40 -7.21 6.43
C THR A 50 12.63 -6.79 7.67
N ILE A 51 11.67 -5.86 7.53
CA ILE A 51 10.84 -5.39 8.64
C ILE A 51 9.97 -6.53 9.20
N PHE A 52 9.31 -7.31 8.34
CA PHE A 52 8.43 -8.40 8.79
C PHE A 52 9.19 -9.62 9.30
N GLU A 53 10.42 -9.85 8.84
CA GLU A 53 11.32 -10.86 9.43
C GLU A 53 11.71 -10.49 10.87
N GLN A 54 12.00 -9.20 11.12
CA GLN A 54 12.34 -8.70 12.46
C GLN A 54 11.11 -8.59 13.38
N ASN A 55 9.96 -8.20 12.82
CA ASN A 55 8.71 -8.04 13.54
C ASN A 55 7.51 -8.34 12.63
N SER A 56 7.00 -9.56 12.71
CA SER A 56 5.86 -10.01 11.89
C SER A 56 4.55 -9.28 12.19
N GLN A 57 4.45 -8.56 13.31
CA GLN A 57 3.26 -7.79 13.73
C GLN A 57 3.39 -6.29 13.45
N ALA A 58 4.48 -5.85 12.81
CA ALA A 58 4.70 -4.44 12.50
C ALA A 58 3.57 -3.88 11.63
N GLN A 59 3.13 -2.66 11.91
CA GLN A 59 2.28 -1.87 11.01
C GLN A 59 3.19 -0.91 10.24
N VAL A 60 3.10 -0.92 8.91
CA VAL A 60 3.99 -0.18 8.02
C VAL A 60 3.21 0.82 7.19
N THR A 61 3.57 2.09 7.34
CA THR A 61 3.11 3.17 6.45
C THR A 61 4.26 3.59 5.55
N ILE A 62 4.04 3.51 4.25
CA ILE A 62 5.03 3.80 3.21
C ILE A 62 4.75 5.21 2.66
N PHE A 63 5.77 6.07 2.69
CA PHE A 63 5.72 7.41 2.13
C PHE A 63 6.57 7.50 0.86
N GLY A 64 6.25 8.47 -0.01
CA GLY A 64 7.04 8.73 -1.22
C GLY A 64 6.91 7.68 -2.34
N ALA A 65 5.98 6.73 -2.20
CA ALA A 65 5.81 5.60 -3.11
C ALA A 65 4.86 5.86 -4.30
N LEU A 66 4.17 7.01 -4.34
CA LEU A 66 3.16 7.33 -5.36
C LEU A 66 3.61 8.39 -6.39
N GLY A 67 4.83 8.91 -6.27
CA GLY A 67 5.35 9.98 -7.13
C GLY A 67 6.27 9.51 -8.26
N GLY A 68 6.43 10.33 -9.30
CA GLY A 68 7.43 10.13 -10.35
C GLY A 68 7.04 9.09 -11.39
N ARG A 69 7.79 7.98 -11.47
CA ARG A 69 7.59 6.97 -12.53
C ARG A 69 6.37 6.10 -12.25
N ILE A 70 5.49 5.97 -13.25
CA ILE A 70 4.21 5.23 -13.12
C ILE A 70 4.44 3.73 -12.89
N ASP A 71 5.45 3.13 -13.52
CA ASP A 71 5.79 1.72 -13.34
C ASP A 71 6.20 1.41 -11.89
N HIS A 72 7.00 2.30 -11.26
CA HIS A 72 7.35 2.20 -9.84
C HIS A 72 6.12 2.35 -8.94
N MET A 73 5.27 3.34 -9.23
CA MET A 73 4.02 3.52 -8.48
C MET A 73 3.16 2.25 -8.55
N LEU A 74 2.98 1.65 -9.73
CA LEU A 74 2.20 0.42 -9.88
C LEU A 74 2.84 -0.76 -9.15
N ALA A 75 4.17 -0.90 -9.20
CA ALA A 75 4.88 -1.93 -8.43
C ALA A 75 4.59 -1.79 -6.92
N ASN A 76 4.61 -0.56 -6.40
CA ASN A 76 4.31 -0.27 -5.00
C ASN A 76 2.83 -0.53 -4.66
N VAL A 77 1.90 -0.12 -5.53
CA VAL A 77 0.46 -0.36 -5.33
C VAL A 77 0.16 -1.86 -5.24
N PHE A 78 0.85 -2.70 -6.02
CA PHE A 78 0.63 -4.14 -6.06
C PHE A 78 1.64 -4.97 -5.25
N LEU A 79 2.24 -4.40 -4.19
CA LEU A 79 3.14 -5.12 -3.28
C LEU A 79 2.61 -6.49 -2.81
N PRO A 80 1.32 -6.67 -2.45
CA PRO A 80 0.81 -7.98 -2.02
C PRO A 80 0.75 -9.04 -3.13
N SER A 81 1.07 -8.68 -4.39
CA SER A 81 1.24 -9.66 -5.46
C SER A 81 2.48 -10.53 -5.25
N ASN A 82 3.47 -10.05 -4.47
CA ASN A 82 4.61 -10.83 -4.01
C ASN A 82 4.13 -11.84 -2.94
N PRO A 83 4.25 -13.16 -3.16
CA PRO A 83 3.75 -14.17 -2.22
C PRO A 83 4.38 -14.08 -0.82
N LYS A 84 5.59 -13.50 -0.71
CA LYS A 84 6.27 -13.28 0.57
C LYS A 84 5.65 -12.14 1.38
N LEU A 85 5.03 -11.16 0.72
CA LEU A 85 4.38 -10.00 1.34
C LEU A 85 2.87 -10.16 1.51
N ALA A 86 2.23 -11.01 0.69
CA ALA A 86 0.80 -11.26 0.75
C ALA A 86 0.27 -11.56 2.18
N PRO A 87 0.93 -12.37 3.03
CA PRO A 87 0.47 -12.61 4.40
C PRO A 87 0.39 -11.35 5.28
N TYR A 88 1.14 -10.31 4.94
CA TYR A 88 1.26 -9.07 5.71
C TYR A 88 0.45 -7.91 5.12
N MET A 89 -0.34 -8.13 4.06
CA MET A 89 -0.99 -7.04 3.31
C MET A 89 -1.87 -6.12 4.17
N ARG A 90 -2.52 -6.65 5.21
CA ARG A 90 -3.35 -5.84 6.14
C ARG A 90 -2.53 -4.88 6.98
N GLN A 91 -1.22 -5.10 7.06
CA GLN A 91 -0.28 -4.31 7.86
C GLN A 91 0.46 -3.27 7.02
N ILE A 92 0.20 -3.20 5.71
CA ILE A 92 0.86 -2.31 4.78
C ILE A 92 -0.13 -1.22 4.35
N ALA A 93 0.28 0.04 4.48
CA ALA A 93 -0.41 1.19 3.92
C ALA A 93 0.57 2.05 3.13
N ILE A 94 0.08 2.72 2.08
CA ILE A 94 0.84 3.74 1.35
C ILE A 94 0.12 5.08 1.49
N GLU A 95 0.83 6.13 1.85
CA GLU A 95 0.25 7.46 2.07
C GLU A 95 1.11 8.57 1.43
N ASP A 96 0.45 9.53 0.78
CA ASP A 96 1.09 10.73 0.20
C ASP A 96 0.44 12.05 0.64
N GLY A 97 -0.41 11.99 1.68
CA GLY A 97 -1.17 13.12 2.21
C GLY A 97 -2.46 13.45 1.44
N GLN A 98 -2.60 12.96 0.20
CA GLN A 98 -3.84 13.06 -0.60
C GLN A 98 -4.57 11.72 -0.75
N ASN A 99 -3.81 10.63 -0.73
CA ASN A 99 -4.25 9.28 -0.94
C ASN A 99 -3.75 8.41 0.22
N VAL A 100 -4.57 7.45 0.62
CA VAL A 100 -4.16 6.29 1.41
C VAL A 100 -4.56 5.03 0.67
N ILE A 101 -3.63 4.13 0.50
CA ILE A 101 -3.85 2.80 -0.07
C ILE A 101 -3.73 1.77 1.04
N ALA A 102 -4.72 0.89 1.13
CA ALA A 102 -4.76 -0.26 2.02
C ALA A 102 -5.24 -1.50 1.27
N TYR A 103 -5.22 -2.67 1.93
CA TYR A 103 -5.48 -3.95 1.28
C TYR A 103 -6.48 -4.80 2.07
N CYS A 104 -7.47 -5.36 1.35
CA CYS A 104 -8.37 -6.37 1.87
C CYS A 104 -8.07 -7.71 1.20
N PRO A 105 -7.78 -8.79 1.96
CA PRO A 105 -7.59 -10.11 1.39
C PRO A 105 -8.91 -10.69 0.87
N GLU A 106 -8.81 -11.84 0.20
CA GLU A 106 -9.95 -12.71 -0.11
C GLU A 106 -10.85 -12.92 1.12
N GLY A 107 -12.16 -13.00 0.87
CA GLY A 107 -13.20 -13.06 1.89
C GLY A 107 -13.86 -11.71 2.13
N THR A 108 -14.44 -11.54 3.31
CA THR A 108 -15.15 -10.32 3.71
C THR A 108 -14.29 -9.49 4.66
N SER A 109 -14.16 -8.20 4.35
CA SER A 109 -13.49 -7.22 5.21
C SER A 109 -14.47 -6.09 5.56
N GLN A 110 -14.42 -5.64 6.82
CA GLN A 110 -15.15 -4.45 7.27
C GLN A 110 -14.20 -3.26 7.27
N LEU A 111 -14.66 -2.15 6.69
CA LEU A 111 -13.92 -0.90 6.63
C LEU A 111 -14.64 0.16 7.45
N GLU A 112 -13.94 0.66 8.46
CA GLU A 112 -14.42 1.77 9.29
C GLU A 112 -14.50 3.07 8.49
N PRO A 113 -15.49 3.93 8.77
CA PRO A 113 -15.56 5.28 8.20
C PRO A 113 -14.32 6.10 8.50
N ARG A 114 -13.88 6.88 7.51
CA ARG A 114 -12.76 7.81 7.61
C ARG A 114 -13.22 9.22 7.24
N SER A 115 -13.03 10.17 8.15
CA SER A 115 -13.40 11.58 7.94
C SER A 115 -12.26 12.44 7.36
N ASP A 116 -11.07 11.87 7.23
CA ASP A 116 -9.86 12.52 6.74
C ASP A 116 -9.69 12.44 5.21
N TYR A 117 -10.60 11.71 4.54
CA TYR A 117 -10.70 11.55 3.09
C TYR A 117 -12.15 11.66 2.63
N ASP A 118 -12.35 12.26 1.46
CA ASP A 118 -13.69 12.52 0.91
C ASP A 118 -14.21 11.33 0.09
N TYR A 119 -13.31 10.55 -0.51
CA TYR A 119 -13.63 9.47 -1.44
C TYR A 119 -13.05 8.13 -1.02
N LEU A 120 -13.74 7.07 -1.44
CA LEU A 120 -13.39 5.66 -1.28
C LEU A 120 -13.44 4.98 -2.65
N ALA A 121 -12.48 4.11 -2.94
CA ALA A 121 -12.42 3.34 -4.18
C ALA A 121 -11.95 1.91 -3.94
N PHE A 122 -12.36 1.03 -4.84
CA PHE A 122 -12.02 -0.40 -4.79
C PHE A 122 -11.45 -0.87 -6.12
N MET A 123 -10.32 -1.56 -6.07
CA MET A 123 -9.69 -2.18 -7.24
C MET A 123 -9.40 -3.65 -6.94
N PRO A 124 -10.27 -4.58 -7.38
CA PRO A 124 -9.98 -6.01 -7.26
C PRO A 124 -8.84 -6.39 -8.21
N VAL A 125 -7.84 -7.10 -7.69
CA VAL A 125 -6.67 -7.49 -8.48
C VAL A 125 -7.00 -8.58 -9.48
N ARG A 126 -7.85 -9.53 -9.09
CA ARG A 126 -8.44 -10.52 -9.99
C ARG A 126 -9.74 -9.99 -10.59
N ASP A 127 -10.07 -10.49 -11.76
CA ASP A 127 -11.33 -10.16 -12.42
C ASP A 127 -12.43 -11.00 -11.79
N SER A 128 -12.98 -10.49 -10.69
CA SER A 128 -13.93 -11.21 -9.85
C SER A 128 -15.14 -10.34 -9.50
N GLN A 129 -16.24 -11.02 -9.14
CA GLN A 129 -17.49 -10.36 -8.75
C GLN A 129 -17.36 -9.82 -7.33
N LEU A 130 -16.90 -8.58 -7.23
CA LEU A 130 -16.79 -7.86 -5.97
C LEU A 130 -18.19 -7.48 -5.44
N THR A 131 -18.41 -7.63 -4.14
CA THR A 131 -19.58 -7.10 -3.44
C THR A 131 -19.16 -5.98 -2.50
N ILE A 132 -19.85 -4.84 -2.57
CA ILE A 132 -19.63 -3.65 -1.72
C ILE A 132 -20.97 -3.27 -1.11
N LEU A 133 -21.08 -3.33 0.22
CA LEU A 133 -22.29 -2.98 0.97
C LEU A 133 -21.99 -1.88 2.00
N GLY A 134 -22.97 -1.03 2.29
CA GLY A 134 -22.86 0.05 3.28
C GLY A 134 -22.16 1.32 2.78
N ALA A 135 -21.64 1.32 1.55
CA ALA A 135 -21.11 2.52 0.89
C ALA A 135 -22.23 3.30 0.19
N LYS A 136 -21.97 4.56 -0.20
CA LYS A 136 -22.91 5.39 -0.96
C LYS A 136 -23.38 4.73 -2.26
N TYR A 137 -22.46 4.07 -2.95
CA TYR A 137 -22.74 3.28 -4.14
C TYR A 137 -22.43 1.81 -3.86
N GLU A 138 -23.47 1.01 -3.65
CA GLU A 138 -23.33 -0.43 -3.43
C GLU A 138 -23.14 -1.20 -4.73
N LEU A 139 -22.41 -2.31 -4.65
CA LEU A 139 -22.24 -3.27 -5.72
C LEU A 139 -22.66 -4.64 -5.20
N THR A 140 -23.67 -5.24 -5.82
CA THR A 140 -24.24 -6.53 -5.47
C THR A 140 -24.29 -7.43 -6.69
N GLU A 141 -24.74 -8.67 -6.52
CA GLU A 141 -24.94 -9.58 -7.66
C GLU A 141 -25.93 -9.03 -8.68
N GLU A 142 -26.99 -8.35 -8.24
CA GLU A 142 -28.09 -7.86 -9.08
C GLU A 142 -27.71 -6.67 -9.97
N ASN A 143 -26.74 -5.85 -9.53
CA ASN A 143 -26.32 -4.64 -10.24
C ASN A 143 -24.84 -4.70 -10.69
N PHE A 144 -24.23 -5.88 -10.65
CA PHE A 144 -22.82 -6.04 -10.97
C PHE A 144 -22.53 -5.60 -12.42
N PHE A 145 -21.48 -4.81 -12.55
CA PHE A 145 -20.85 -4.52 -13.83
C PHE A 145 -19.35 -4.55 -13.64
N PHE A 146 -18.63 -5.10 -14.62
CA PHE A 146 -17.18 -5.18 -14.52
C PHE A 146 -16.51 -3.81 -14.69
N LYS A 147 -15.68 -3.43 -13.74
CA LYS A 147 -14.64 -2.40 -13.88
C LYS A 147 -13.38 -2.82 -13.15
N LYS A 148 -12.22 -2.33 -13.63
CA LYS A 148 -10.97 -2.54 -12.90
C LYS A 148 -10.89 -1.70 -11.63
N VAL A 149 -11.52 -0.53 -11.62
CA VAL A 149 -11.58 0.36 -10.46
C VAL A 149 -13.00 0.91 -10.30
N TYR A 150 -13.58 0.73 -9.12
CA TYR A 150 -14.83 1.34 -8.68
C TYR A 150 -14.49 2.61 -7.88
N ALA A 151 -14.24 3.70 -8.61
CA ALA A 151 -13.80 4.98 -8.03
C ALA A 151 -14.97 5.87 -7.58
N SER A 152 -14.63 6.91 -6.80
CA SER A 152 -15.55 7.98 -6.37
C SER A 152 -16.76 7.47 -5.57
N ASN A 153 -16.55 6.47 -4.72
CA ASN A 153 -17.50 6.06 -3.70
C ASN A 153 -17.29 6.86 -2.41
N GLU A 154 -18.21 6.74 -1.45
CA GLU A 154 -18.18 7.51 -0.20
C GLU A 154 -18.71 6.65 0.95
N TYR A 155 -18.26 6.96 2.17
CA TYR A 155 -18.92 6.47 3.38
C TYR A 155 -20.23 7.22 3.62
N ILE A 156 -21.23 6.54 4.19
CA ILE A 156 -22.52 7.13 4.60
C ILE A 156 -22.77 6.91 6.11
N ASP A 157 -21.78 7.31 6.91
CA ASP A 157 -21.76 7.22 8.39
C ASP A 157 -21.95 5.80 8.95
N ARG A 158 -21.47 4.79 8.21
CA ARG A 158 -21.49 3.38 8.63
C ARG A 158 -20.32 2.61 8.01
N GLU A 159 -19.98 1.47 8.60
CA GLU A 159 -18.99 0.54 8.05
C GLU A 159 -19.35 0.09 6.63
N VAL A 160 -18.31 -0.09 5.81
CA VAL A 160 -18.43 -0.66 4.46
C VAL A 160 -17.92 -2.09 4.49
N SER A 161 -18.77 -3.01 4.05
CA SER A 161 -18.41 -4.42 3.88
C SER A 161 -17.97 -4.66 2.44
N VAL A 162 -16.76 -5.20 2.27
CA VAL A 162 -16.20 -5.57 0.97
C VAL A 162 -15.97 -7.08 0.95
N THR A 163 -16.62 -7.79 0.03
CA THR A 163 -16.43 -9.22 -0.17
C THR A 163 -15.74 -9.48 -1.50
N CYS A 164 -14.55 -10.07 -1.43
CA CYS A 164 -13.71 -10.44 -2.57
C CYS A 164 -13.62 -11.96 -2.66
N PRO A 165 -14.12 -12.60 -3.72
CA PRO A 165 -14.16 -14.07 -3.79
C PRO A 165 -12.84 -14.70 -4.27
N ASP A 166 -11.92 -13.94 -4.87
CA ASP A 166 -10.61 -14.42 -5.34
C ASP A 166 -9.59 -13.27 -5.31
N GLY A 167 -8.44 -13.52 -4.68
CA GLY A 167 -7.30 -12.61 -4.65
C GLY A 167 -7.39 -11.58 -3.54
N TYR A 168 -7.25 -10.30 -3.87
CA TYR A 168 -7.34 -9.20 -2.90
C TYR A 168 -7.84 -7.92 -3.57
N VAL A 169 -8.24 -6.97 -2.75
CA VAL A 169 -8.74 -5.65 -3.17
C VAL A 169 -7.79 -4.58 -2.67
N VAL A 170 -7.34 -3.74 -3.59
CA VAL A 170 -6.71 -2.46 -3.25
C VAL A 170 -7.83 -1.49 -2.91
N VAL A 171 -7.82 -0.99 -1.68
CA VAL A 171 -8.75 0.02 -1.18
C VAL A 171 -8.02 1.36 -1.20
N LEU A 172 -8.62 2.37 -1.83
CA LEU A 172 -8.05 3.70 -1.92
C LEU A 172 -8.98 4.71 -1.26
N HIS A 173 -8.44 5.45 -0.30
CA HIS A 173 -9.06 6.67 0.22
C HIS A 173 -8.39 7.86 -0.42
N SER A 174 -9.15 8.85 -0.88
CA SER A 174 -8.57 10.04 -1.50
C SER A 174 -9.36 11.31 -1.20
N LYS A 175 -8.70 12.46 -1.40
CA LYS A 175 -9.31 13.80 -1.30
C LYS A 175 -8.73 14.74 -2.34
N ASP A 176 -9.52 15.74 -2.70
CA ASP A 176 -9.08 16.77 -3.66
C ASP A 176 -8.00 17.67 -3.04
N ARG A 177 -7.15 18.26 -3.90
CA ARG A 177 -6.20 19.30 -3.45
C ARG A 177 -7.00 20.49 -2.97
N ARG A 178 -6.78 20.89 -1.72
CA ARG A 178 -7.23 22.18 -1.20
C ARG A 178 -6.23 23.28 -1.56
#